data_AF-A0A9X9PQY6-F1
#
_entry.id   AF-A0A9X9PQY6-F1
#
_cell.length_a   1.000
_cell.length_b   1.000
_cell.length_c   1.000
_cell.angle_alpha   90.00
_cell.angle_beta   90.00
_cell.angle_gamma   90.00
#
_symmetry.space_group_name_H-M   'P 1'
#
loop_
_entity.id
_entity.type
_entity.pdbx_description
1 polymer ?
#
loop_
_entity_poly.entity_id
_entity_poly.type
_entity_poly.pdbx_seq_one_letter_code
_entity_poly.pdbx_strand_id
1 'polypeptide(L)' 'MNTRREWSEDHLNWTFEVWTSVLWIDKKWVKNGR' A
#
# COMPACT_ATOMS: atom_id res chain seq x y z
N MET A 1 6.53 17.61 -6.56
CA MET A 1 6.32 16.28 -5.93
C MET A 1 5.50 15.43 -6.89
N ASN A 2 6.16 14.56 -7.65
CA ASN A 2 5.51 13.49 -8.41
C ASN A 2 5.54 12.25 -7.53
N THR A 3 4.82 12.30 -6.42
CA THR A 3 4.92 11.38 -5.27
C THR A 3 4.79 9.91 -5.63
N ARG A 4 4.04 9.58 -6.68
CA ARG A 4 3.87 8.20 -7.15
C ARG A 4 5.15 7.63 -7.77
N ARG A 5 5.89 8.42 -8.54
CA ARG A 5 7.12 7.97 -9.21
C ARG A 5 8.23 7.73 -8.19
N GLU A 6 8.43 8.71 -7.31
CA GLU A 6 9.42 8.66 -6.22
C GLU A 6 9.18 7.43 -5.34
N TRP A 7 7.92 7.20 -4.93
CA TRP A 7 7.57 6.03 -4.13
C TRP A 7 7.84 4.70 -4.87
N SER A 8 7.51 4.61 -6.16
CA SER A 8 7.81 3.40 -6.94
C SER A 8 9.30 3.13 -7.11
N GLU A 9 10.12 4.17 -7.30
CA GLU A 9 11.57 4.05 -7.43
C GLU A 9 12.20 3.58 -6.10
N ASP A 10 11.76 4.13 -4.96
CA ASP A 10 12.28 3.77 -3.63
C ASP A 10 11.93 2.33 -3.21
N HIS A 11 10.81 1.78 -3.70
CA HIS A 11 10.29 0.48 -3.26
C HIS A 11 10.48 -0.62 -4.30
N LEU A 12 11.15 -0.34 -5.43
CA LEU A 12 11.33 -1.29 -6.54
C LEU A 12 12.05 -2.58 -6.12
N ASN A 13 13.00 -2.47 -5.19
CA ASN A 13 13.88 -3.57 -4.75
C ASN A 13 13.48 -4.14 -3.39
N TRP A 14 12.30 -3.81 -2.87
CA TRP A 14 11.81 -4.42 -1.63
C TRP A 14 11.65 -5.92 -1.80
N THR A 15 12.15 -6.67 -0.82
CA THR A 15 11.98 -8.12 -0.79
C THR A 15 10.55 -8.48 -0.41
N PHE A 16 10.17 -9.73 -0.71
CA PHE A 16 8.88 -10.27 -0.30
C PHE A 16 8.62 -10.11 1.21
N GLU A 17 9.63 -10.40 2.03
CA GLU A 17 9.54 -10.28 3.48
C GLU A 17 9.20 -8.86 3.93
N VAL A 18 9.86 -7.85 3.34
CA VAL A 18 9.58 -6.44 3.63
C VAL A 18 8.15 -6.09 3.26
N TRP A 19 7.68 -6.45 2.06
CA TRP A 19 6.30 -6.21 1.63
C TRP A 19 5.26 -6.81 2.58
N THR A 20 5.51 -8.02 3.08
CA THR A 20 4.60 -8.72 4.00
C THR A 20 4.67 -8.24 5.45
N SER A 21 5.73 -7.56 5.83
CA SER A 21 5.88 -6.99 7.18
C SER A 21 5.12 -5.67 7.38
N VAL A 22 4.71 -5.02 6.30
CA VAL A 22 4.00 -3.73 6.35
C VAL A 22 2.54 -3.92 6.79
N LEU A 23 2.12 -3.13 7.77
CA LEU A 23 0.72 -3.03 8.18
C LEU A 23 -0.07 -2.16 7.18
N TRP A 24 -0.79 -2.79 6.27
CA TRP A 24 -1.68 -2.13 5.31
C TRP A 24 -3.06 -1.88 5.92
N ILE A 25 -3.53 -0.63 5.86
CA ILE A 25 -4.87 -0.26 6.32
C ILE A 25 -5.61 0.38 5.16
N ASP A 26 -6.81 -0.12 4.88
CA ASP A 26 -7.70 0.42 3.85
C ASP A 26 -9.12 0.56 4.41
N LYS A 27 -9.84 1.59 3.96
CA LYS A 27 -11.24 1.81 4.34
C LYS A 27 -12.13 1.27 3.24
N LYS A 28 -12.97 0.28 3.58
CA LYS A 28 -13.99 -0.24 2.68
C LYS A 28 -15.37 0.21 3.11
N TRP A 29 -16.18 0.64 2.14
CA TRP A 29 -17.59 0.90 2.38
C TRP A 29 -18.33 -0.43 2.54
N VAL A 30 -18.86 -0.67 3.72
CA VAL A 30 -19.78 -1.79 3.96
C VAL A 30 -21.19 -1.27 3.67
N LYS A 31 -21.90 -1.89 2.72
CA LYS A 31 -23.33 -1.64 2.54
C LYS A 31 -24.03 -2.16 3.80
N ASN A 32 -24.48 -1.25 4.66
CA ASN A 32 -25.44 -1.60 5.70
C ASN A 32 -26.71 -2.06 4.98
N GLY A 33 -26.95 -3.37 4.95
CA GLY A 33 -28.20 -3.96 4.52
C GLY A 33 -29.30 -3.49 5.47
N ARG A 34 -30.01 -2.46 5.06
CA ARG A 34 -31.36 -2.18 5.53
C ARG A 34 -32.29 -2.48 4.38
#